data_AF-A0A8J5QUU5-F1
#
_entry.id   AF-A0A8J5QUU5-F1
#
_cell.length_a   1.000
_cell.length_b   1.000
_cell.length_c   1.000
_cell.angle_alpha   90.00
_cell.angle_beta   90.00
_cell.angle_gamma   90.00
#
_symmetry.space_group_name_H-M   'P 1'
#
loop_
_entity.id
_entity.type
_entity.pdbx_description
1 polymer ?
#
loop_
_entity_poly.entity_id
_entity_poly.type
_entity_poly.pdbx_seq_one_letter_code
_entity_poly.pdbx_strand_id
1 'polypeptide(L)' 'MDGKFDKLDEVIYVESHLRNLSTKYYREVTQQMLKHADFPGSNNGTGLFQTIVGLKIRDLYEQIVADRAASPALAAVA' A
#
# COMPACT_ATOMS: atom_id res chain seq x y z
N MET A 1 12.72 3.12 -8.07
CA MET A 1 13.10 1.71 -8.22
C MET A 1 13.43 1.53 -9.68
N ASP A 2 14.67 1.16 -9.98
CA ASP A 2 15.11 0.86 -11.34
C ASP A 2 15.06 -0.66 -11.57
N GLY A 3 14.88 -1.08 -12.83
CA GLY A 3 14.70 -2.48 -13.21
C GLY A 3 13.26 -3.01 -13.12
N LYS A 4 13.13 -4.33 -13.30
CA LYS A 4 11.87 -5.09 -13.27
C LYS A 4 12.01 -6.29 -12.33
N PHE A 5 10.88 -6.80 -11.88
CA PHE A 5 10.76 -8.06 -11.15
C PHE A 5 10.51 -9.19 -12.15
N ASP A 6 11.40 -10.18 -12.16
CA ASP A 6 11.27 -11.38 -12.98
C ASP A 6 10.57 -12.51 -12.21
N LYS A 7 10.70 -12.50 -10.87
CA LYS A 7 10.14 -13.52 -9.97
C LYS A 7 9.39 -12.89 -8.81
N LEU A 8 8.36 -13.59 -8.33
CA LEU A 8 7.59 -13.18 -7.15
C LEU A 8 8.47 -13.04 -5.90
N ASP A 9 9.48 -13.91 -5.76
CA ASP A 9 10.42 -13.90 -4.64
C ASP A 9 11.20 -12.58 -4.53
N GLU A 10 11.41 -11.88 -5.65
CA GLU A 10 12.09 -10.58 -5.68
C GLU A 10 11.21 -9.48 -5.07
N VAL A 11 9.91 -9.49 -5.36
CA VAL A 11 8.94 -8.56 -4.77
C VAL A 11 8.85 -8.79 -3.25
N ILE A 12 8.78 -10.06 -2.83
CA ILE A 12 8.76 -10.45 -1.42
C ILE A 12 10.04 -9.99 -0.70
N TYR A 13 11.19 -10.18 -1.35
CA TYR A 13 12.48 -9.78 -0.80
C TYR A 13 12.54 -8.26 -0.60
N VAL A 14 12.16 -7.47 -1.62
CA VAL A 14 12.10 -6.00 -1.51
C VAL A 14 11.12 -5.57 -0.42
N GLU A 15 9.91 -6.13 -0.38
CA GLU A 15 8.90 -5.82 0.65
C GLU A 15 9.43 -6.03 2.07
N SER A 16 10.17 -7.13 2.31
CA SER A 16 10.73 -7.44 3.63
C SER A 16 11.80 -6.46 4.11
N HIS A 17 12.47 -5.74 3.19
CA HIS A 17 13.53 -4.78 3.51
C HIS A 17 13.03 -3.34 3.58
N LEU A 18 11.84 -3.05 3.05
CA LEU A 18 11.23 -1.74 3.18
C LEU A 18 10.61 -1.55 4.58
N ARG A 19 10.48 -0.29 4.97
CA ARG A 19 9.91 0.13 6.26
C ARG A 19 8.79 1.13 6.04
N ASN A 20 7.89 1.25 7.02
CA ASN A 20 6.75 2.14 6.97
C ASN A 20 5.91 1.97 5.70
N LEU A 21 5.53 0.74 5.35
CA LEU A 21 4.67 0.49 4.18
C LEU A 21 3.16 0.63 4.49
N SER A 22 2.81 0.81 5.77
CA SER A 22 1.41 0.84 6.24
C SER A 22 0.63 -0.44 5.89
N THR A 23 1.34 -1.57 5.80
CA THR A 23 0.76 -2.90 5.59
C THR A 23 0.10 -3.42 6.87
N LYS A 24 -1.07 -4.06 6.78
CA LYS A 24 -1.77 -4.69 7.91
C LYS A 24 -1.23 -6.08 8.24
N TYR A 25 -0.65 -6.76 7.25
CA TYR A 25 -0.05 -8.08 7.41
C TYR A 25 1.14 -8.24 6.46
N TYR A 26 2.00 -9.21 6.77
CA TYR A 26 3.16 -9.53 5.95
C TYR A 26 2.74 -10.00 4.55
N ARG A 27 3.44 -9.53 3.50
CA ARG A 27 3.15 -9.79 2.08
C ARG A 27 1.89 -9.13 1.53
N GLU A 28 1.35 -8.12 2.21
CA GLU A 28 0.20 -7.39 1.71
C GLU A 28 0.52 -6.67 0.39
N VAL A 29 1.70 -6.04 0.24
CA VAL A 29 2.08 -5.36 -1.01
C VAL A 29 2.18 -6.38 -2.14
N THR A 30 2.92 -7.47 -1.93
CA THR A 30 3.07 -8.55 -2.89
C THR A 30 1.71 -9.12 -3.31
N GLN A 31 0.81 -9.39 -2.36
CA GLN A 31 -0.51 -9.93 -2.65
C GLN A 31 -1.35 -8.96 -3.49
N GLN A 32 -1.29 -7.66 -3.21
CA GLN A 32 -2.02 -6.66 -3.99
C GLN A 32 -1.48 -6.53 -5.42
N MET A 33 -0.16 -6.60 -5.60
CA MET A 33 0.44 -6.63 -6.94
C MET A 33 0.03 -7.88 -7.73
N LEU A 34 -0.06 -9.05 -7.07
CA LEU A 34 -0.48 -10.30 -7.71
C LEU A 34 -1.93 -10.28 -8.22
N LYS A 35 -2.83 -9.58 -7.53
CA LYS A 35 -4.24 -9.46 -7.94
C LYS A 35 -4.42 -8.75 -9.28
N HIS A 36 -3.45 -7.94 -9.67
CA HIS A 36 -3.47 -7.13 -10.88
C HIS A 36 -2.23 -7.41 -11.74
N ALA A 37 -1.74 -8.65 -11.77
CA ALA A 37 -0.50 -9.01 -12.44
C ALA A 37 -0.50 -8.73 -13.96
N ASP A 38 -1.68 -8.61 -14.56
CA ASP A 38 -1.92 -8.27 -15.96
C ASP A 38 -1.85 -6.76 -16.26
N PHE A 39 -1.83 -5.91 -15.24
CA PHE A 39 -1.79 -4.45 -15.42
C PHE A 39 -0.41 -3.96 -15.89
N PRO A 40 -0.37 -2.89 -16.71
CA PRO A 40 0.90 -2.31 -17.14
C PRO A 40 1.67 -1.77 -15.93
N GLY A 41 2.91 -2.23 -15.75
CA GLY A 41 3.78 -1.83 -14.64
C GLY A 41 3.68 -2.71 -13.38
N SER A 42 2.86 -3.77 -13.38
CA SER A 42 2.73 -4.69 -12.24
C SER A 42 3.99 -5.48 -11.91
N ASN A 43 4.96 -5.53 -12.82
CA ASN A 43 6.26 -6.17 -12.60
C ASN A 43 7.42 -5.18 -12.42
N ASN A 44 7.16 -3.92 -12.06
CA ASN A 44 8.25 -2.95 -11.82
C ASN A 44 7.89 -1.94 -10.72
N GLY A 45 8.74 -0.91 -10.59
CA GLY A 45 8.57 0.14 -9.59
C GLY A 45 7.25 0.91 -9.70
N THR A 46 6.62 0.99 -10.87
CA THR A 46 5.35 1.69 -11.05
C THR A 46 4.24 1.01 -10.28
N GLY A 47 3.99 -0.28 -10.51
CA GLY A 47 2.99 -1.04 -9.78
C GLY A 47 3.29 -1.08 -8.28
N LEU A 48 4.55 -1.32 -7.93
CA LEU A 48 5.00 -1.34 -6.53
C LEU A 48 4.65 -0.05 -5.78
N PHE A 49 5.04 1.11 -6.32
CA PHE A 49 4.81 2.38 -5.64
C PHE A 49 3.35 2.82 -5.69
N GLN A 50 2.60 2.50 -6.75
CA GLN A 50 1.16 2.72 -6.79
C GLN A 50 0.45 1.94 -5.67
N THR A 51 0.80 0.67 -5.48
CA THR A 51 0.29 -0.14 -4.37
C THR A 51 0.63 0.49 -3.02
N ILE A 52 1.90 0.87 -2.80
CA ILE A 52 2.33 1.50 -1.54
C ILE A 52 1.59 2.81 -1.28
N VAL A 53 1.41 3.66 -2.29
CA VAL A 53 0.63 4.90 -2.18
C VAL A 53 -0.82 4.60 -1.79
N GLY A 54 -1.44 3.58 -2.39
CA GLY A 54 -2.79 3.12 -2.00
C GLY A 54 -2.87 2.71 -0.53
N LEU A 55 -1.88 1.97 -0.03
CA LEU A 55 -1.81 1.57 1.39
C LEU A 55 -1.62 2.78 2.32
N LYS A 56 -0.85 3.77 1.90
CA LYS A 56 -0.65 5.03 2.64
C LYS A 56 -1.92 5.86 2.72
N ILE A 57 -2.66 5.95 1.62
CA ILE A 57 -3.96 6.64 1.60
C ILE A 57 -4.94 5.95 2.54
N ARG A 58 -5.00 4.60 2.53
CA ARG A 58 -5.83 3.84 3.48
C ARG A 58 -5.48 4.17 4.93
N ASP A 59 -4.19 4.10 5.28
CA ASP A 59 -3.72 4.36 6.65
C ASP A 59 -4.08 5.78 7.11
N LEU A 60 -3.87 6.78 6.26
CA LEU A 60 -4.27 8.16 6.53
C LEU A 60 -5.80 8.28 6.70
N TYR A 61 -6.57 7.66 5.82
CA TYR A 61 -8.04 7.70 5.89
C TYR A 61 -8.55 7.08 7.20
N GLU A 62 -8.02 5.92 7.59
CA GLU A 62 -8.38 5.26 8.85
C GLU A 62 -8.07 6.14 10.07
N GLN A 63 -6.92 6.83 10.07
CA GLN A 63 -6.55 7.77 11.13
C GLN A 63 -7.51 8.97 11.21
N ILE A 64 -7.85 9.57 10.06
CA ILE A 64 -8.80 10.70 10.00
C ILE A 64 -10.19 10.28 10.49
N VAL A 65 -10.67 9.10 10.08
CA VAL A 65 -11.98 8.59 10.51
C VAL A 65 -11.99 8.29 12.01
N ALA A 66 -10.93 7.69 12.54
CA ALA A 66 -10.80 7.43 13.97
C ALA A 66 -10.76 8.73 14.80
N ASP A 67 -10.03 9.74 14.35
CA ASP A 67 -9.95 11.06 15.00
C ASP A 67 -11.32 11.77 15.02
N ARG A 68 -12.04 11.75 13.90
CA ARG A 68 -13.41 12.29 13.82
C ARG A 68 -14.39 11.55 14.71
N ALA A 69 -14.29 10.22 14.80
CA ALA A 69 -15.14 9.43 15.70
C ALA A 69 -14.87 9.74 17.18
N ALA A 70 -13.62 10.08 17.53
CA ALA A 70 -13.24 10.50 18.88
C ALA A 70 -13.61 11.96 19.19
N SER A 71 -13.87 12.80 18.18
CA SER A 71 -14.15 14.23 18.30
C SER A 71 -15.54 14.61 17.77
N PRO A 72 -16.62 14.52 18.59
CA PRO A 72 -18.00 14.81 18.17
C PRO A 72 -18.21 16.22 17.59
N ALA A 73 -17.33 17.18 17.92
CA ALA A 73 -17.42 18.57 17.45
C ALA A 73 -17.19 18.74 15.94
N LEU A 74 -16.47 17.83 15.28
CA LEU A 74 -16.20 17.86 13.83
C LEU A 74 -17.29 17.17 13.00
N ALA A 75 -18.16 16.36 13.63
CA ALA A 75 -19.25 15.67 12.94
C ALA A 75 -20.41 16.60 12.53
N ALA A 76 -20.48 17.81 13.08
CA ALA A 76 -21.56 18.77 12.85
C ALA A 76 -21.32 19.74 11.66
N VAL A 77 -20.19 19.64 10.96
CA VAL A 77 -19.77 20.61 9.90
C VAL A 77 -19.61 19.95 8.52
N ALA A 78 -19.90 18.66 8.37
CA ALA A 78 -19.89 17.94 7.08
C ALA A 78 -21.32 17.55 6.67
#